data_AF-A0AAD8I0E8-F1
#
_entry.id   AF-A0AAD8I0E8-F1
#
_cell.length_a   1.000
_cell.length_b   1.000
_cell.length_c   1.000
_cell.angle_alpha   90.00
_cell.angle_beta   90.00
_cell.angle_gamma   90.00
#
_symmetry.space_group_name_H-M   'P 1'
#
loop_
_entity.id
_entity.type
_entity.pdbx_description
1 polymer ?
#
loop_
_entity_poly.entity_id
_entity_poly.type
_entity_poly.pdbx_seq_one_letter_code
_entity_poly.pdbx_strand_id
1 'polypeptide(L)'
;MANRWQEQTDFPIICESCLGDNPYVRMTKANHSNECKICSRPFSVFRWRPGRGARFKKTEICQTCSTLKNACQVCILDLQYGLPVQVIETAPSINSSGSIPKSDVNREFFAEEHDRRARAGLDYESSYGKVCPNDTILKLQRTTPFYKRNLSPACSFNMRGKCNRGAACPYRHEMHVGGELSRQNIKDRFYGVNDPVAMKLLNKAGEMPSSEPPADQRTGTLYVGGLDGRMKEQESSYYPCMDPQRMGAVKPFQEGSSRGLNVNKSGSGK
;
A
#
# COMPACT_ATOMS: atom_id res chain seq x y z
N MET A 1 11.85 -15.83 -34.90
CA MET A 1 12.20 -15.98 -33.48
C MET A 1 11.88 -14.68 -32.78
N ALA A 2 10.63 -14.53 -32.32
CA ALA A 2 10.13 -13.26 -31.78
C ALA A 2 10.63 -13.03 -30.34
N ASN A 3 10.98 -11.78 -30.04
CA ASN A 3 11.51 -11.30 -28.77
C ASN A 3 10.62 -11.67 -27.57
N ARG A 4 10.87 -12.83 -26.96
CA ARG A 4 10.16 -13.36 -25.77
C ARG A 4 10.36 -12.52 -24.49
N TRP A 5 11.24 -11.51 -24.54
CA TRP A 5 11.77 -10.74 -23.41
C TRP A 5 11.22 -9.32 -23.24
N GLN A 6 10.22 -8.91 -24.01
CA GLN A 6 9.71 -7.53 -23.94
C GLN A 6 8.59 -7.40 -22.91
N GLU A 7 8.95 -7.24 -21.64
CA GLU A 7 8.19 -6.35 -20.76
C GLU A 7 8.40 -4.92 -21.28
N GLN A 8 7.70 -4.53 -22.34
CA GLN A 8 7.54 -3.12 -22.72
C GLN A 8 6.57 -2.49 -21.73
N THR A 9 7.08 -2.22 -20.53
CA THR A 9 6.33 -1.51 -19.51
C THR A 9 6.77 -0.05 -19.57
N ASP A 10 5.80 0.84 -19.77
CA ASP A 10 6.08 2.26 -19.97
C ASP A 10 6.16 3.04 -18.67
N PHE A 11 5.48 2.57 -17.63
CA PHE A 11 5.46 3.21 -16.32
C PHE A 11 5.67 2.21 -15.18
N PRO A 12 6.42 2.59 -14.13
CA PRO A 12 6.65 1.74 -12.96
C PRO A 12 5.45 1.72 -12.01
N ILE A 13 5.29 0.62 -11.27
CA ILE A 13 4.30 0.48 -10.20
C ILE A 13 4.89 0.96 -8.88
N ILE A 14 4.48 2.15 -8.43
CA ILE A 14 5.09 2.85 -7.29
C ILE A 14 4.04 3.54 -6.41
N CYS A 15 4.37 3.67 -5.12
CA CYS A 15 3.51 4.38 -4.16
C CYS A 15 3.85 5.88 -4.09
N GLU A 16 2.88 6.68 -3.60
CA GLU A 16 2.99 8.13 -3.44
C GLU A 16 4.20 8.56 -2.60
N SER A 17 4.47 7.84 -1.51
CA SER A 17 5.63 8.10 -0.65
C SER A 17 6.96 7.93 -1.40
N CYS A 18 7.04 7.03 -2.38
CA CYS A 18 8.25 6.81 -3.18
C CYS A 18 8.34 7.75 -4.38
N LEU A 19 7.21 8.16 -4.94
CA LEU A 19 7.17 9.12 -6.05
C LEU A 19 7.66 10.50 -5.58
N GLY A 20 7.18 10.97 -4.43
CA GLY A 20 7.55 12.27 -3.85
C GLY A 20 6.34 13.16 -3.60
N ASP A 21 6.62 14.39 -3.17
CA ASP A 21 5.65 15.47 -2.96
C ASP A 21 5.38 16.29 -4.23
N ASN A 22 6.32 16.26 -5.19
CA ASN A 22 6.22 17.03 -6.42
C ASN A 22 5.32 16.33 -7.45
N PRO A 23 4.23 16.98 -7.94
CA PRO A 23 3.38 16.43 -9.01
C PRO A 23 4.11 16.23 -10.34
N TYR A 24 5.15 17.02 -10.61
CA TYR A 24 5.90 16.97 -11.87
C TYR A 24 7.24 16.26 -11.67
N VAL A 25 7.25 14.95 -11.99
CA VAL A 25 8.44 14.11 -11.83
C VAL A 25 9.12 13.86 -13.17
N ARG A 26 10.44 14.06 -13.19
CA ARG A 26 11.30 13.66 -14.30
C ARG A 26 11.93 12.30 -13.99
N MET A 27 11.71 11.32 -14.87
CA MET A 27 12.22 9.96 -14.75
C MET A 27 13.06 9.58 -15.97
N THR A 28 14.06 8.73 -15.75
CA THR A 28 14.87 8.10 -16.80
C THR A 28 14.53 6.62 -16.86
N LYS A 29 14.23 6.11 -18.06
CA LYS A 29 13.98 4.69 -18.34
C LYS A 29 15.26 4.08 -18.91
N ALA A 30 15.72 2.97 -18.33
CA ALA A 30 16.84 2.19 -18.84
C ALA A 30 16.40 0.73 -19.01
N ASN A 31 16.25 0.30 -20.25
CA ASN A 31 15.78 -1.04 -20.60
C ASN A 31 16.82 -2.08 -20.19
N HIS A 32 16.38 -3.14 -19.50
CA HIS A 32 17.17 -4.31 -19.11
C HIS A 32 18.52 -4.00 -18.41
N SER A 33 18.58 -2.88 -17.67
CA SER A 33 19.84 -2.40 -17.09
C SER A 33 20.25 -3.10 -15.78
N ASN A 34 19.29 -3.66 -15.04
CA ASN A 34 19.54 -4.37 -13.79
C ASN A 34 18.68 -5.63 -13.70
N GLU A 35 19.13 -6.58 -12.89
CA GLU A 35 18.37 -7.76 -12.47
C GLU A 35 17.44 -7.46 -11.29
N CYS A 36 16.27 -8.07 -11.28
CA CYS A 36 15.31 -8.01 -10.18
C CYS A 36 15.89 -8.68 -8.93
N LYS A 37 15.75 -8.04 -7.77
CA LYS A 37 16.30 -8.59 -6.50
C LYS A 37 15.61 -9.86 -5.99
N ILE A 38 14.48 -10.24 -6.58
CA ILE A 38 13.70 -11.42 -6.20
C ILE A 38 13.86 -12.55 -7.22
N CYS A 39 13.51 -12.30 -8.49
CA CYS A 39 13.53 -13.31 -9.54
C CYS A 39 14.85 -13.37 -10.33
N SER A 40 15.79 -12.46 -10.09
CA SER A 40 17.05 -12.32 -10.83
C SER A 40 16.92 -12.11 -12.34
N ARG A 41 15.71 -11.85 -12.84
CA ARG A 41 15.47 -11.54 -14.27
C ARG A 41 15.85 -10.09 -14.58
N PRO A 42 16.44 -9.82 -15.75
CA PRO A 42 16.68 -8.45 -16.20
C PRO A 42 15.34 -7.74 -16.47
N PHE A 43 15.22 -6.50 -16.02
CA PHE A 43 14.01 -5.69 -16.20
C PHE A 43 14.32 -4.23 -16.50
N SER A 44 13.32 -3.49 -16.95
CA SER A 44 13.42 -2.05 -17.21
C SER A 44 13.47 -1.28 -15.90
N VAL A 45 14.55 -0.52 -15.69
CA VAL A 45 14.74 0.28 -14.47
C VAL A 45 14.34 1.72 -14.71
N PHE A 46 13.52 2.23 -13.81
CA PHE A 46 13.16 3.63 -13.77
C PHE A 46 13.92 4.32 -12.65
N ARG A 47 14.49 5.50 -12.92
CA ARG A 47 15.23 6.31 -11.95
C ARG A 47 14.71 7.74 -11.92
N TRP A 48 14.39 8.27 -10.74
CA TRP A 48 13.89 9.64 -10.55
C TRP A 48 14.36 10.24 -9.23
N ARG A 49 14.15 11.55 -9.06
CA ARG A 49 14.40 12.28 -7.82
C ARG A 49 13.07 12.77 -7.23
N PRO A 50 12.64 12.23 -6.07
CA PRO A 50 11.34 12.58 -5.48
C PRO A 50 11.18 14.06 -5.06
N GLY A 51 12.27 14.69 -4.61
CA GLY A 51 12.24 16.06 -4.10
C GLY A 51 13.65 16.68 -3.99
N ARG A 52 13.71 17.96 -3.63
CA ARG A 52 14.96 18.75 -3.61
C ARG A 52 16.00 18.23 -2.60
N GLY A 53 15.60 17.66 -1.47
CA GLY A 53 16.51 17.04 -0.48
C GLY A 53 16.59 15.52 -0.57
N ALA A 54 15.95 14.91 -1.57
CA ALA A 54 15.82 13.45 -1.67
C ALA A 54 16.94 12.82 -2.49
N ARG A 55 17.29 11.58 -2.15
CA ARG A 55 18.15 10.74 -2.98
C ARG A 55 17.43 10.32 -4.25
N PHE A 56 18.21 10.02 -5.28
CA PHE A 56 17.69 9.32 -6.44
C PHE A 56 17.16 7.95 -6.02
N LYS A 57 15.91 7.66 -6.39
CA LYS A 57 15.31 6.35 -6.28
C LYS A 57 15.38 5.64 -7.61
N LYS A 58 15.41 4.32 -7.52
CA LYS A 58 15.26 3.43 -8.67
C LYS A 58 14.34 2.27 -8.29
N THR A 59 13.73 1.65 -9.30
CA THR A 59 13.01 0.38 -9.13
C THR A 59 13.98 -0.76 -8.80
N GLU A 60 13.63 -1.59 -7.82
CA GLU A 60 14.47 -2.71 -7.35
C GLU A 60 13.91 -4.09 -7.75
N ILE A 61 12.60 -4.18 -8.02
CA ILE A 61 11.92 -5.41 -8.45
C ILE A 61 11.22 -5.22 -9.80
N CYS A 62 11.02 -6.32 -10.54
CA CYS A 62 10.30 -6.32 -11.81
C CYS A 62 8.78 -6.09 -11.60
N GLN A 63 8.07 -5.80 -12.69
CA GLN A 63 6.64 -5.56 -12.64
C GLN A 63 5.87 -6.83 -12.29
N THR A 64 6.26 -8.00 -12.79
CA THR A 64 5.71 -9.29 -12.38
C THR A 64 5.70 -9.49 -10.87
N CYS A 65 6.85 -9.29 -10.21
CA CYS A 65 6.99 -9.46 -8.76
C CYS A 65 6.16 -8.43 -7.98
N SER A 66 6.05 -7.22 -8.51
CA SER A 66 5.22 -6.15 -7.94
C SER A 66 3.74 -6.50 -8.02
N THR A 67 3.25 -6.92 -9.18
CA THR A 67 1.86 -7.34 -9.39
C THR A 67 1.51 -8.54 -8.52
N LEU A 68 2.39 -9.55 -8.44
CA LEU A 68 2.19 -10.78 -7.66
C LEU A 68 1.86 -10.57 -6.16
N LYS A 69 2.36 -9.47 -5.58
CA LYS A 69 2.19 -9.15 -4.15
C LYS A 69 1.47 -7.82 -3.92
N ASN A 70 0.94 -7.19 -4.98
CA ASN A 70 0.41 -5.83 -4.94
C ASN A 70 1.35 -4.82 -4.24
N ALA A 71 2.65 -4.90 -4.51
CA ALA A 71 3.68 -4.18 -3.76
C ALA A 71 4.45 -3.18 -4.63
N CYS A 72 4.85 -2.05 -4.04
CA CYS A 72 5.63 -1.01 -4.73
C CYS A 72 7.02 -1.50 -5.16
N GLN A 73 7.42 -1.19 -6.40
CA GLN A 73 8.70 -1.63 -6.99
C GLN A 73 9.97 -1.10 -6.29
N VAL A 74 9.84 -0.06 -5.46
CA VAL A 74 10.97 0.55 -4.74
C VAL A 74 11.00 0.16 -3.28
N CYS A 75 9.88 0.31 -2.56
CA CYS A 75 9.84 0.10 -1.13
C CYS A 75 9.36 -1.28 -0.70
N ILE A 76 8.78 -2.09 -1.59
CA ILE A 76 8.23 -3.43 -1.27
C ILE A 76 7.25 -3.33 -0.09
N LEU A 77 6.41 -2.31 -0.13
CA LEU A 77 5.26 -2.19 0.75
C LEU A 77 4.03 -2.29 -0.14
N ASP A 78 2.93 -2.73 0.45
CA ASP A 78 1.66 -2.81 -0.22
C ASP A 78 1.22 -1.44 -0.77
N LEU A 79 0.58 -1.45 -1.93
CA LEU A 79 0.15 -0.23 -2.63
C LEU A 79 -1.11 0.39 -2.02
N GLN A 80 -1.96 -0.40 -1.37
CA GLN A 80 -3.25 0.04 -0.84
C GLN A 80 -3.12 0.64 0.57
N TYR A 81 -2.43 -0.05 1.46
CA TYR A 81 -2.30 0.30 2.88
C TYR A 81 -0.90 0.82 3.25
N GLY A 82 0.10 0.61 2.39
CA GLY A 82 1.48 1.06 2.66
C GLY A 82 2.17 0.30 3.80
N LEU A 83 1.71 -0.91 4.12
CA LEU A 83 2.24 -1.77 5.17
C LEU A 83 3.20 -2.84 4.63
N PRO A 84 4.07 -3.42 5.47
CA PRO A 84 4.91 -4.55 5.09
C PRO A 84 4.07 -5.76 4.65
N VAL A 85 4.58 -6.52 3.68
CA VAL A 85 3.89 -7.71 3.12
C VAL A 85 3.50 -8.69 4.22
N GLN A 86 4.38 -8.95 5.19
CA GLN A 86 4.10 -9.86 6.31
C GLN A 86 2.87 -9.43 7.13
N VAL A 87 2.69 -8.13 7.39
CA VAL A 87 1.53 -7.62 8.15
C VAL A 87 0.24 -7.86 7.36
N ILE A 88 0.29 -7.59 6.06
CA ILE A 88 -0.84 -7.79 5.14
C ILE A 88 -1.19 -9.27 4.97
N GLU A 89 -0.22 -10.18 5.02
CA GLU A 89 -0.47 -11.62 4.91
C GLU A 89 -0.93 -12.26 6.22
N THR A 90 -0.55 -11.69 7.37
CA THR A 90 -0.89 -12.24 8.70
C THR A 90 -2.29 -11.82 9.16
N ALA A 91 -2.74 -10.61 8.79
CA ALA A 91 -3.99 -10.04 9.30
C ALA A 91 -5.29 -10.60 8.69
N PRO A 92 -5.41 -10.86 7.38
CA PRO A 92 -6.53 -11.61 6.86
C PRO A 92 -6.31 -13.07 7.20
N SER A 93 -7.27 -13.71 7.89
CA SER A 93 -7.35 -15.16 8.13
C SER A 93 -7.48 -15.99 6.84
N ILE A 94 -7.10 -15.42 5.71
CA ILE A 94 -7.26 -15.97 4.38
C ILE A 94 -5.97 -16.70 4.08
N ASN A 95 -6.06 -18.03 4.04
CA ASN A 95 -5.08 -18.94 3.46
C ASN A 95 -4.94 -18.74 1.94
N SER A 96 -4.86 -17.50 1.44
CA SER A 96 -4.40 -17.20 0.08
C SER A 96 -2.87 -17.26 0.07
N SER A 97 -2.34 -18.40 0.51
CA SER A 97 -0.94 -18.75 0.36
C SER A 97 -0.69 -19.10 -1.10
N GLY A 98 -0.71 -18.08 -1.96
CA GLY A 98 0.10 -18.06 -3.18
C GLY A 98 1.57 -18.09 -2.74
N SER A 99 2.02 -19.23 -2.23
CA SER A 99 3.37 -19.44 -1.77
C SER A 99 4.25 -19.39 -3.01
N ILE A 100 4.93 -18.25 -3.19
CA ILE A 100 5.90 -18.12 -4.26
C ILE A 100 7.01 -19.12 -3.96
N PRO A 101 7.30 -20.08 -4.87
CA PRO A 101 8.32 -21.07 -4.63
C PRO A 101 9.68 -20.41 -4.36
N LYS A 102 10.40 -20.93 -3.36
CA LYS A 102 11.73 -20.41 -2.98
C LYS A 102 12.86 -21.02 -3.80
N SER A 103 12.71 -22.28 -4.24
CA SER A 103 13.71 -22.97 -5.06
C SER A 103 13.85 -22.29 -6.42
N ASP A 104 15.09 -22.23 -6.93
CA ASP A 104 15.40 -21.44 -8.13
C ASP A 104 14.61 -21.88 -9.36
N VAL A 105 14.54 -23.19 -9.62
CA VAL A 105 13.82 -23.76 -10.77
C VAL A 105 12.31 -23.50 -10.69
N ASN A 106 11.70 -23.77 -9.53
CA ASN A 106 10.25 -23.59 -9.38
C ASN A 106 9.87 -22.11 -9.41
N ARG A 107 10.77 -21.22 -8.93
CA ARG A 107 10.58 -19.78 -8.98
C ARG A 107 10.58 -19.28 -10.43
N GLU A 108 11.49 -19.76 -11.26
CA GLU A 108 11.56 -19.39 -12.68
C GLU A 108 10.33 -19.86 -13.45
N PHE A 109 9.93 -21.12 -13.26
CA PHE A 109 8.72 -21.64 -13.88
C PHE A 109 7.48 -20.84 -13.47
N PHE A 110 7.32 -20.59 -12.16
CA PHE A 110 6.20 -19.81 -11.63
C PHE A 110 6.17 -18.39 -12.21
N ALA A 111 7.33 -17.74 -12.30
CA ALA A 111 7.43 -16.39 -12.85
C ALA A 111 7.12 -16.36 -14.35
N GLU A 112 7.59 -17.35 -15.14
CA GLU A 112 7.27 -17.41 -16.58
C GLU A 112 5.78 -17.67 -16.82
N GLU A 113 5.19 -18.58 -16.05
CA GLU A 113 3.76 -18.85 -16.15
C GLU A 113 2.92 -17.63 -15.76
N HIS A 114 3.35 -16.88 -14.75
CA HIS A 114 2.69 -15.62 -14.39
C HIS A 114 2.88 -14.54 -15.46
N ASP A 115 4.07 -14.38 -16.03
CA ASP A 115 4.32 -13.46 -17.15
C ASP A 115 3.43 -13.82 -18.35
N ARG A 116 3.30 -15.11 -18.66
CA ARG A 116 2.43 -15.62 -19.72
C ARG A 116 0.97 -15.24 -19.47
N ARG A 117 0.49 -15.43 -18.24
CA ARG A 117 -0.88 -15.07 -17.85
C ARG A 117 -1.14 -13.56 -17.90
N ALA A 118 -0.20 -12.76 -17.39
CA ALA A 118 -0.31 -11.30 -17.43
C ALA A 118 -0.34 -10.76 -18.88
N ARG A 119 0.48 -11.33 -19.78
CA ARG A 119 0.45 -10.99 -21.21
C ARG A 119 -0.84 -11.42 -21.92
N ALA A 120 -1.45 -12.51 -21.47
CA ALA A 120 -2.71 -13.00 -22.04
C ALA A 120 -3.91 -12.10 -21.71
N GLY A 121 -3.72 -11.02 -20.94
CA GLY A 121 -4.80 -10.11 -20.58
C GLY A 121 -5.85 -10.75 -19.67
N LEU A 122 -5.56 -11.94 -19.12
CA LEU A 122 -6.30 -12.49 -17.99
C LEU A 122 -5.92 -11.62 -16.80
N ASP A 123 -6.69 -10.56 -16.65
CA ASP A 123 -6.77 -9.67 -15.54
C ASP A 123 -6.67 -10.48 -14.25
N TYR A 124 -5.54 -10.25 -13.61
CA TYR A 124 -5.17 -10.79 -12.33
C TYR A 124 -6.15 -10.23 -11.30
N GLU A 125 -7.35 -10.82 -11.22
CA GLU A 125 -8.14 -10.80 -10.00
C GLU A 125 -7.41 -11.69 -9.00
N SER A 126 -6.31 -11.15 -8.52
CA SER A 126 -5.62 -11.64 -7.36
C SER A 126 -6.64 -11.74 -6.24
N SER A 127 -6.62 -12.84 -5.52
CA SER A 127 -7.38 -13.02 -4.29
C SER A 127 -7.20 -11.87 -3.27
N TYR A 128 -6.25 -10.95 -3.49
CA TYR A 128 -6.05 -9.70 -2.75
C TYR A 128 -7.22 -8.71 -2.89
N GLY A 129 -7.94 -8.67 -4.02
CA GLY A 129 -9.08 -7.75 -4.21
C GLY A 129 -10.37 -8.17 -3.50
N LYS A 130 -10.47 -9.43 -3.07
CA LYS A 130 -11.65 -10.01 -2.41
C LYS A 130 -11.56 -9.99 -0.88
N VAL A 131 -10.52 -9.38 -0.33
CA VAL A 131 -10.28 -9.33 1.11
C VAL A 131 -11.05 -8.15 1.70
N CYS A 132 -12.01 -8.43 2.59
CA CYS A 132 -12.62 -7.39 3.41
C CYS A 132 -11.52 -6.66 4.19
N PRO A 133 -11.52 -5.32 4.23
CA PRO A 133 -10.56 -4.56 5.03
C PRO A 133 -10.59 -5.06 6.47
N ASN A 134 -9.48 -5.57 6.98
CA ASN A 134 -9.39 -5.94 8.39
C ASN A 134 -9.20 -4.67 9.21
N ASP A 135 -10.00 -4.48 10.26
CA ASP A 135 -9.94 -3.31 11.15
C ASP A 135 -8.53 -3.07 11.72
N THR A 136 -7.75 -4.13 11.96
CA THR A 136 -6.37 -4.02 12.44
C THR A 136 -5.44 -3.41 11.38
N ILE A 137 -5.61 -3.76 10.10
CA ILE A 137 -4.82 -3.21 8.98
C ILE A 137 -5.10 -1.71 8.84
N LEU A 138 -6.38 -1.33 8.90
CA LEU A 138 -6.79 0.08 8.80
C LEU A 138 -6.26 0.91 9.97
N LYS A 139 -6.24 0.36 11.19
CA LYS A 139 -5.67 1.02 12.38
C LYS A 139 -4.15 1.17 12.30
N LEU A 140 -3.45 0.24 11.65
CA LEU A 140 -1.99 0.31 11.46
C LEU A 140 -1.57 1.18 10.28
N GLN A 141 -2.47 1.40 9.31
CA GLN A 141 -2.22 2.21 8.13
C GLN A 141 -1.80 3.64 8.50
N ARG A 142 -0.82 4.16 7.78
CA ARG A 142 -0.42 5.57 7.90
C ARG A 142 -1.34 6.42 7.04
N THR A 143 -1.90 7.49 7.61
CA THR A 143 -2.74 8.46 6.90
C THR A 143 -1.95 9.44 6.04
N THR A 144 -0.69 9.71 6.39
CA THR A 144 0.18 10.65 5.67
C THR A 144 1.43 9.97 5.10
N PRO A 145 1.89 10.34 3.88
CA PRO A 145 3.08 9.79 3.27
C PRO A 145 4.34 10.04 4.11
N PHE A 146 5.24 9.06 4.14
CA PHE A 146 6.46 9.15 4.96
C PHE A 146 7.69 9.50 4.12
N TYR A 147 7.83 10.78 3.78
CA TYR A 147 8.92 11.28 2.93
C TYR A 147 10.33 11.19 3.54
N LYS A 148 10.45 10.98 4.87
CA LYS A 148 11.75 10.74 5.51
C LYS A 148 12.48 9.52 4.93
N ARG A 149 11.77 8.56 4.31
CA ARG A 149 12.36 7.43 3.58
C ARG A 149 13.15 7.84 2.32
N ASN A 150 12.87 9.03 1.80
CA ASN A 150 13.45 9.52 0.56
C ASN A 150 14.74 10.31 0.80
N LEU A 151 15.09 10.55 2.06
CA LEU A 151 16.31 11.25 2.44
C LEU A 151 17.55 10.47 1.99
N SER A 152 18.62 11.21 1.73
CA SER A 152 19.94 10.63 1.50
C SER A 152 20.40 9.81 2.71
N PRO A 153 21.11 8.68 2.49
CA PRO A 153 21.71 7.93 3.58
C PRO A 153 22.66 8.80 4.41
N ALA A 154 22.88 8.40 5.66
CA ALA A 154 23.88 9.05 6.51
C ALA A 154 25.28 8.89 5.91
N CYS A 155 26.07 9.95 5.95
CA CYS A 155 27.44 9.95 5.43
C CYS A 155 28.33 9.10 6.33
N SER A 156 28.83 7.97 5.81
CA SER A 156 29.76 7.09 6.53
C SER A 156 31.06 7.79 6.93
N PHE A 157 31.56 8.70 6.09
CA PHE A 157 32.76 9.50 6.39
C PHE A 157 32.51 10.53 7.49
N ASN A 158 31.31 11.11 7.56
CA ASN A 158 30.95 12.04 8.62
C ASN A 158 30.83 11.31 9.97
N MET A 159 30.25 10.11 9.97
CA MET A 159 30.19 9.26 11.17
C MET A 159 31.58 8.89 11.71
N ARG A 160 32.60 8.86 10.85
CA ARG A 160 34.01 8.62 11.22
C ARG A 160 34.80 9.91 11.50
N GLY A 161 34.18 11.09 11.41
CA GLY A 161 34.85 12.39 11.57
C GLY A 161 35.81 12.77 10.42
N LYS A 162 35.76 12.06 9.28
CA LYS A 162 36.68 12.24 8.13
C LYS A 162 36.00 12.84 6.90
N CYS A 163 34.83 13.48 7.05
CA CYS A 163 34.14 14.08 5.90
C CYS A 163 34.74 15.45 5.56
N ASN A 164 35.42 15.54 4.43
CA ASN A 164 35.98 16.80 3.91
C ASN A 164 34.99 17.61 3.05
N ARG A 165 33.79 17.08 2.78
CA ARG A 165 32.80 17.72 1.89
C ARG A 165 31.94 18.77 2.60
N GLY A 166 31.97 18.84 3.93
CA GLY A 166 31.21 19.82 4.72
C GLY A 166 29.74 19.91 4.33
N ALA A 167 29.22 21.12 4.14
CA ALA A 167 27.84 21.38 3.74
C ALA A 167 27.51 20.97 2.28
N ALA A 168 28.52 20.77 1.43
CA ALA A 168 28.33 20.31 0.05
C ALA A 168 28.16 18.79 -0.06
N CYS A 169 28.25 18.05 1.05
CA CYS A 169 28.09 16.61 1.05
C CYS A 169 26.67 16.20 0.62
N PRO A 170 26.49 15.38 -0.43
CA PRO A 170 25.16 14.89 -0.84
C PRO A 170 24.51 13.95 0.18
N TYR A 171 25.30 13.42 1.12
CA TYR A 171 24.88 12.51 2.18
C TYR A 171 24.62 13.28 3.47
N ARG A 172 23.69 12.77 4.27
CA ARG A 172 23.24 13.45 5.48
C ARG A 172 24.29 13.38 6.60
N HIS A 173 24.52 14.50 7.27
CA HIS A 173 25.45 14.62 8.40
C HIS A 173 24.75 14.51 9.76
N GLU A 174 23.92 13.49 9.92
CA GLU A 174 23.28 13.15 11.20
C GLU A 174 23.79 11.79 11.67
N MET A 175 24.00 11.62 12.98
CA MET A 175 24.33 10.32 13.55
C MET A 175 23.15 9.36 13.34
N HIS A 176 23.42 8.21 12.72
CA HIS A 176 22.43 7.15 12.65
C HIS A 176 22.39 6.43 14.00
N VAL A 177 21.24 6.40 14.65
CA VAL A 177 21.03 5.56 15.84
C VAL A 177 21.01 4.12 15.34
N GLY A 178 22.11 3.39 15.53
CA GLY A 178 22.16 1.96 15.24
C GLY A 178 21.11 1.26 16.08
N GLY A 179 20.18 0.57 15.44
CA GLY A 179 19.15 -0.23 16.11
C GLY A 179 18.96 -1.56 15.40
N GLU A 180 18.22 -2.48 16.03
CA GLU A 180 17.87 -3.80 15.46
C GLU A 180 17.28 -3.71 14.04
N LEU A 181 16.64 -2.59 13.70
CA LEU A 181 16.03 -2.35 12.39
C LEU A 181 17.02 -1.93 11.29
N SER A 182 18.33 -1.85 11.57
CA SER A 182 19.30 -1.29 10.64
C SER A 182 19.68 -2.21 9.47
N ARG A 183 19.54 -3.53 9.63
CA ARG A 183 19.82 -4.50 8.57
C ARG A 183 18.52 -5.19 8.19
N GLN A 184 18.04 -4.92 6.99
CA GLN A 184 16.83 -5.53 6.47
C GLN A 184 17.13 -6.12 5.09
N ASN A 185 16.93 -7.43 4.95
CA ASN A 185 17.10 -8.12 3.68
C ASN A 185 15.87 -7.91 2.79
N ILE A 186 16.12 -7.63 1.52
CA ILE A 186 15.06 -7.33 0.55
C ILE A 186 14.19 -8.56 0.24
N LYS A 187 14.78 -9.76 0.25
CA LYS A 187 14.07 -11.02 0.01
C LYS A 187 13.12 -11.34 1.18
N ASP A 188 13.61 -11.21 2.41
CA ASP A 188 12.85 -11.46 3.63
C ASP A 188 11.62 -10.55 3.72
N ARG A 189 11.79 -9.27 3.39
CA ARG A 189 10.69 -8.29 3.30
C ARG A 189 9.67 -8.61 2.20
N PHE A 190 10.11 -9.17 1.07
CA PHE A 190 9.23 -9.53 -0.05
C PHE A 190 8.43 -10.81 0.23
N TYR A 191 9.07 -11.82 0.82
CA TYR A 191 8.41 -13.09 1.16
C TYR A 191 7.64 -13.02 2.49
N GLY A 192 7.72 -11.90 3.22
CA GLY A 192 7.04 -11.72 4.49
C GLY A 192 7.61 -12.59 5.62
N VAL A 193 8.89 -12.95 5.55
CA VAL A 193 9.55 -13.83 6.53
C VAL A 193 10.55 -13.01 7.34
N ASN A 194 10.45 -13.04 8.67
CA ASN A 194 11.41 -12.40 9.58
C ASN A 194 11.65 -10.90 9.29
N ASP A 195 10.63 -10.14 8.88
CA ASP A 195 10.75 -8.69 8.76
C ASP A 195 10.64 -8.03 10.16
N PRO A 196 11.72 -7.44 10.71
CA PRO A 196 11.69 -6.88 12.04
C PRO A 196 10.76 -5.64 12.14
N VAL A 197 10.51 -4.95 11.02
CA VAL A 197 9.54 -3.85 10.98
C VAL A 197 8.12 -4.42 11.10
N ALA A 198 7.82 -5.51 10.38
CA ALA A 198 6.53 -6.17 10.47
C ALA A 198 6.26 -6.70 11.88
N MET A 199 7.25 -7.36 12.50
CA MET A 199 7.13 -7.86 13.87
C MET A 199 6.82 -6.74 14.87
N LYS A 200 7.46 -5.58 14.73
CA LYS A 200 7.14 -4.42 15.58
C LYS A 200 5.72 -3.89 15.36
N LEU A 201 5.23 -3.89 14.12
CA LEU A 201 3.85 -3.49 13.83
C LEU A 201 2.83 -4.49 14.37
N LEU A 202 3.11 -5.79 14.25
CA LEU A 202 2.26 -6.85 14.79
C LEU A 202 2.21 -6.83 16.32
N ASN A 203 3.35 -6.62 16.99
CA ASN A 203 3.39 -6.45 18.45
C ASN A 203 2.58 -5.24 18.89
N LYS A 204 2.73 -4.10 18.20
CA LYS A 204 1.91 -2.90 18.44
C LYS A 204 0.42 -3.19 18.22
N ALA A 205 0.08 -4.04 17.26
CA ALA A 205 -1.30 -4.43 17.02
C ALA A 205 -1.87 -5.32 18.14
N GLY A 206 -1.05 -6.21 18.71
CA GLY A 206 -1.42 -7.03 19.87
C GLY A 206 -1.62 -6.22 21.15
N GLU A 207 -0.92 -5.09 21.29
CA GLU A 207 -1.12 -4.14 22.41
C GLU A 207 -2.35 -3.23 22.23
N MET A 208 -2.97 -3.20 21.04
CA MET A 208 -4.16 -2.38 20.84
C MET A 208 -5.33 -2.95 21.66
N PRO A 209 -6.22 -2.08 22.20
CA PRO A 209 -7.41 -2.54 22.91
C PRO A 209 -8.23 -3.44 21.99
N SER A 210 -8.32 -4.71 22.36
CA SER A 210 -9.16 -5.71 21.73
C SER A 210 -10.34 -6.00 22.66
N SER A 211 -11.49 -6.35 22.10
CA SER A 211 -12.64 -6.78 22.90
C SER A 211 -12.29 -8.08 23.62
N GLU A 212 -12.36 -8.08 24.94
CA GLU A 212 -12.32 -9.32 25.71
C GLU A 212 -13.62 -10.09 25.47
N PRO A 213 -13.55 -11.43 25.31
CA PRO A 213 -14.76 -12.23 25.24
C PRO A 213 -15.55 -12.08 26.54
N PRO A 214 -16.90 -12.02 26.48
CA PRO A 214 -17.71 -11.95 27.69
C PRO A 214 -17.46 -13.18 28.55
N ALA A 215 -17.45 -13.00 29.88
CA ALA A 215 -17.25 -14.08 30.84
C ALA A 215 -18.29 -15.21 30.69
N ASP A 216 -19.51 -14.84 30.26
CA ASP A 216 -20.63 -15.75 30.05
C ASP A 216 -21.01 -15.86 28.57
N GLN A 217 -21.04 -17.09 28.04
CA GLN A 217 -21.39 -17.37 26.64
C GLN A 217 -22.86 -17.07 26.27
N ARG A 218 -23.74 -16.85 27.26
CA ARG A 218 -25.17 -16.56 27.03
C ARG A 218 -25.49 -15.07 27.00
N THR A 219 -24.55 -14.21 27.37
CA THR A 219 -24.79 -12.78 27.49
C THR A 219 -24.62 -12.10 26.13
N GLY A 220 -25.75 -11.70 25.53
CA GLY A 220 -25.80 -10.90 24.30
C GLY A 220 -25.94 -9.39 24.52
N THR A 221 -25.80 -8.93 25.78
CA THR A 221 -25.96 -7.52 26.15
C THR A 221 -24.72 -6.74 25.74
N LEU A 222 -24.88 -5.72 24.88
CA LEU A 222 -23.81 -4.81 24.47
C LEU A 222 -23.91 -3.50 25.26
N TYR A 223 -22.85 -3.13 25.97
CA TYR A 223 -22.74 -1.81 26.57
C TYR A 223 -22.22 -0.81 25.54
N VAL A 224 -23.02 0.24 25.26
CA VAL A 224 -22.66 1.32 24.34
C VAL A 224 -22.53 2.62 25.13
N GLY A 225 -21.30 3.07 25.37
CA GLY A 225 -21.01 4.33 26.03
C GLY A 225 -20.79 5.48 25.03
N GLY A 226 -20.98 6.72 25.47
CA GLY A 226 -20.66 7.92 24.68
C GLY A 226 -21.71 8.35 23.64
N LEU A 227 -22.97 7.96 23.83
CA LEU A 227 -24.06 8.41 22.97
C LEU A 227 -24.44 9.87 23.29
N ASP A 228 -24.28 10.76 22.31
CA ASP A 228 -24.87 12.09 22.36
C ASP A 228 -26.39 11.99 22.16
N GLY A 229 -27.18 12.74 22.94
CA GLY A 229 -28.65 12.73 22.89
C GLY A 229 -29.30 13.17 21.56
N ARG A 230 -28.51 13.32 20.50
CA ARG A 230 -28.93 13.62 19.13
C ARG A 230 -29.19 12.36 18.30
N MET A 231 -28.64 11.19 18.68
CA MET A 231 -28.86 9.95 17.94
C MET A 231 -30.21 9.31 18.32
N LYS A 232 -31.04 9.03 17.31
CA LYS A 232 -32.30 8.32 17.46
C LYS A 232 -32.08 6.83 17.18
N GLU A 233 -32.75 5.99 17.96
CA GLU A 233 -32.63 4.51 17.95
C GLU A 233 -32.77 3.87 16.55
N GLN A 234 -33.57 4.48 15.65
CA GLN A 234 -33.78 4.01 14.29
C GLN A 234 -32.54 4.10 13.36
N GLU A 235 -31.55 4.96 13.65
CA GLU A 235 -30.33 5.06 12.83
C GLU A 235 -29.29 3.97 13.15
N SER A 236 -29.39 3.32 14.31
CA SER A 236 -28.42 2.30 14.75
C SER A 236 -28.54 0.97 13.99
N SER A 237 -29.65 0.73 13.29
CA SER A 237 -29.94 -0.55 12.62
C SER A 237 -29.30 -0.70 11.23
N TYR A 238 -28.71 0.36 10.65
CA TYR A 238 -28.29 0.36 9.25
C TYR A 238 -26.77 0.25 9.09
N TYR A 239 -26.23 -0.97 9.14
CA TYR A 239 -24.86 -1.26 8.73
C TYR A 239 -24.82 -1.77 7.28
N PRO A 240 -24.20 -1.05 6.32
CA PRO A 240 -24.19 -1.45 4.90
C PRO A 240 -23.22 -2.58 4.54
N CYS A 241 -22.39 -3.08 5.46
CA CYS A 241 -21.28 -3.97 5.10
C CYS A 241 -21.66 -5.47 5.04
N MET A 242 -22.93 -5.82 5.19
CA MET A 242 -23.43 -7.20 5.20
C MET A 242 -24.28 -7.57 3.98
N ASP A 243 -24.30 -6.74 2.93
CA ASP A 243 -25.08 -7.01 1.70
C ASP A 243 -24.15 -7.28 0.49
N PRO A 244 -23.93 -8.56 0.12
CA PRO A 244 -23.13 -8.94 -1.04
C PRO A 244 -23.70 -8.45 -2.39
N GLN A 245 -24.96 -7.99 -2.43
CA GLN A 245 -25.65 -7.66 -3.68
C GLN A 245 -25.61 -6.17 -4.04
N ARG A 246 -24.96 -5.33 -3.23
CA ARG A 246 -25.00 -3.86 -3.39
C ARG A 246 -23.67 -3.20 -3.75
N MET A 247 -22.76 -3.94 -4.38
CA MET A 247 -21.69 -3.33 -5.18
C MET A 247 -22.30 -2.79 -6.48
N GLY A 248 -22.67 -1.51 -6.51
CA GLY A 248 -23.04 -0.81 -7.75
C GLY A 248 -24.23 0.15 -7.69
N ALA A 249 -24.95 0.28 -6.57
CA ALA A 249 -26.09 1.20 -6.50
C ALA A 249 -25.66 2.61 -6.06
N VAL A 250 -25.27 3.45 -7.01
CA VAL A 250 -25.37 4.91 -6.83
C VAL A 250 -26.86 5.21 -6.62
N LYS A 251 -27.24 5.68 -5.42
CA LYS A 251 -28.60 6.19 -5.23
C LYS A 251 -28.78 7.41 -6.13
N PRO A 252 -29.81 7.48 -6.99
CA PRO A 252 -30.14 8.71 -7.68
C PRO A 252 -30.51 9.77 -6.65
N PHE A 253 -29.89 10.93 -6.76
CA PHE A 253 -30.31 12.13 -6.06
C PHE A 253 -31.73 12.48 -6.54
N GLN A 254 -32.75 12.25 -5.70
CA GLN A 254 -34.11 12.67 -5.99
C GLN A 254 -34.24 14.17 -5.65
N GLU A 255 -34.23 15.01 -6.70
CA GLU A 255 -34.81 16.35 -6.61
C GLU A 255 -36.30 16.21 -6.34
N GLY A 256 -36.72 16.59 -5.13
CA GLY A 256 -38.12 16.71 -4.76
C GLY A 256 -38.77 17.87 -5.51
N SER A 257 -39.39 17.57 -6.65
CA SER A 257 -40.41 18.44 -7.24
C SER A 257 -41.72 18.24 -6.49
N SER A 258 -42.19 19.30 -5.81
CA SER A 258 -43.58 19.37 -5.39
C SER A 258 -44.18 20.75 -5.67
N ARG A 259 -45.04 20.73 -6.70
CA ARG A 259 -46.37 21.36 -6.77
C ARG A 259 -46.43 22.88 -6.89
N GLY A 260 -46.78 23.31 -8.10
CA GLY A 260 -47.35 24.62 -8.36
C GLY A 260 -48.70 24.82 -7.66
N LEU A 261 -48.94 26.05 -7.23
CA LEU A 261 -50.24 26.58 -6.90
C LEU A 261 -50.53 27.78 -7.81
N ASN A 262 -51.75 27.77 -8.29
CA ASN A 262 -52.32 28.62 -9.32
C ASN A 262 -52.74 29.98 -8.73
N VAL A 263 -52.51 31.04 -9.53
CA VAL A 263 -53.22 32.32 -9.67
C VAL A 263 -54.01 32.87 -8.47
N ASN A 264 -53.69 34.10 -8.07
CA ASN A 264 -54.69 35.09 -7.73
C ASN A 264 -54.35 36.48 -8.26
N LYS A 265 -55.38 37.12 -8.81
CA LYS A 265 -55.43 38.37 -9.56
C LYS A 265 -55.77 39.52 -8.60
N SER A 266 -55.01 40.61 -8.64
CA SER A 266 -55.36 42.00 -8.24
C SER A 266 -54.02 42.77 -8.23
N GLY A 267 -53.83 43.96 -8.79
CA GLY A 267 -54.72 45.06 -9.08
C GLY A 267 -54.08 46.32 -8.48
N SER A 268 -53.82 47.33 -9.31
CA SER A 268 -53.45 48.72 -9.01
C SER A 268 -51.97 49.10 -8.76
N GLY A 269 -51.51 50.08 -9.56
CA GLY A 269 -50.96 51.31 -8.97
C GLY A 269 -49.52 51.71 -9.33
N LYS A 270 -49.28 52.12 -10.58
CA LYS A 270 -48.81 53.44 -11.03
C LYS A 270 -48.09 53.35 -12.37
#